data_AF-A0A7W6R1K1-F1
#
_entry.id   AF-A0A7W6R1K1-F1
#
_cell.length_a   1.000
_cell.length_b   1.000
_cell.length_c   1.000
_cell.angle_alpha   90.00
_cell.angle_beta   90.00
_cell.angle_gamma   90.00
#
_symmetry.space_group_name_H-M   'P 1'
#
loop_
_entity.id
_entity.type
_entity.pdbx_description
1 polymer ?
#
loop_
_entity_poly.entity_id
_entity_poly.type
_entity_poly.pdbx_seq_one_letter_code
_entity_poly.pdbx_strand_id
1 'polypeptide(L)'
;MAKRATKNAAVDSAEASTALTTFKGFGKDWKCRDYQYQLGKTYEHAGSVVRCAGGGFHSCEMPLDVLNYYPPNTSRFAEVIADGAIDKGSDDDDSKLASAKITINVELSLGELTRRAVRWVADMAKKQGNGQHTTGNYGHASAAGYRGHASAAGYRGHASAAGYRGHASAAGDGGHASAAGNGGHASAAGDGGHASAAGDGGHASAAGYRGHASAAGDGGHASAAGNGGHASAAGDGGHASAAGDGGHASAAGYRGHASAAGDGGHAEVKGTCAVAHAPGVGGMATAVAGSAISLAYHDESVWPPKLIAVRSSMVGENGIEAGKKYRLTKAGEFEAVED
;
A
#
# COMPACT_ATOMS: atom_id res chain seq x y z
N MET A 1 -39.69 42.59 34.75
CA MET A 1 -39.02 41.86 33.65
C MET A 1 -40.02 40.87 33.06
N ALA A 2 -40.44 41.13 31.83
CA ALA A 2 -41.56 40.43 31.17
C ALA A 2 -41.18 39.01 30.76
N LYS A 3 -42.00 38.02 31.15
CA LYS A 3 -41.97 36.66 30.59
C LYS A 3 -42.54 36.70 29.18
N ARG A 4 -41.70 36.43 28.20
CA ARG A 4 -42.03 36.39 26.77
C ARG A 4 -42.88 35.14 26.51
N ALA A 5 -44.17 35.31 26.22
CA ALA A 5 -45.06 34.25 25.79
C ALA A 5 -44.70 33.81 24.37
N THR A 6 -44.34 32.54 24.20
CA THR A 6 -44.15 31.92 22.89
C THR A 6 -45.52 31.59 22.28
N LYS A 7 -45.86 32.27 21.20
CA LYS A 7 -46.99 31.92 20.33
C LYS A 7 -46.71 30.57 19.67
N ASN A 8 -47.46 29.53 20.03
CA ASN A 8 -47.60 28.34 19.19
C ASN A 8 -48.42 28.74 17.96
N ALA A 9 -47.74 28.94 16.83
CA ALA A 9 -48.40 28.87 15.54
C ALA A 9 -48.61 27.38 15.22
N ALA A 10 -49.87 26.96 15.15
CA ALA A 10 -50.23 25.68 14.57
C ALA A 10 -49.75 25.69 13.11
N VAL A 11 -48.78 24.83 12.82
CA VAL A 11 -48.38 24.53 11.44
C VAL A 11 -49.31 23.41 10.99
N ASP A 12 -50.30 23.76 10.16
CA ASP A 12 -51.06 22.77 9.40
C ASP A 12 -50.06 21.86 8.68
N SER A 13 -50.03 20.59 9.10
CA SER A 13 -49.29 19.55 8.41
C SER A 13 -50.14 19.14 7.21
N ALA A 14 -49.90 19.80 6.08
CA ALA A 14 -50.26 19.23 4.79
C ALA A 14 -49.43 17.95 4.63
N GLU A 15 -50.07 16.78 4.78
CA GLU A 15 -49.47 15.49 4.46
C GLU A 15 -48.82 15.57 3.07
N ALA A 16 -47.55 15.17 2.97
CA ALA A 16 -46.86 15.05 1.71
C ALA A 16 -47.64 14.05 0.84
N SER A 17 -48.18 14.52 -0.29
CA SER A 17 -48.92 13.71 -1.24
C SER A 17 -48.12 12.45 -1.62
N THR A 18 -48.69 11.27 -1.34
CA THR A 18 -48.15 9.94 -1.71
C THR A 18 -48.43 9.59 -3.17
N ALA A 19 -48.80 10.56 -4.00
CA ALA A 19 -49.18 10.35 -5.39
C ALA A 19 -47.99 9.92 -6.25
N LEU A 20 -48.12 8.79 -6.93
CA LEU A 20 -47.15 8.22 -7.86
C LEU A 20 -47.65 8.36 -9.29
N THR A 21 -46.76 8.77 -10.19
CA THR A 21 -47.02 8.65 -11.64
C THR A 21 -46.78 7.21 -12.07
N THR A 22 -47.82 6.55 -12.54
CA THR A 22 -47.79 5.16 -13.00
C THR A 22 -48.49 5.00 -14.35
N PHE A 23 -48.55 3.78 -14.87
CA PHE A 23 -49.06 3.46 -16.19
C PHE A 23 -50.10 2.35 -16.10
N LYS A 24 -51.17 2.47 -16.89
CA LYS A 24 -52.25 1.48 -16.91
C LYS A 24 -52.73 1.21 -18.33
N GLY A 25 -52.97 -0.07 -18.62
CA GLY A 25 -53.67 -0.51 -19.83
C GLY A 25 -55.18 -0.69 -19.59
N PHE A 26 -55.94 -0.52 -20.66
CA PHE A 26 -57.40 -0.66 -20.72
C PHE A 26 -57.83 -1.36 -22.01
N GLY A 27 -59.04 -1.92 -22.03
CA GLY A 27 -59.73 -2.28 -23.27
C GLY A 27 -59.97 -1.06 -24.17
N LYS A 28 -60.26 -1.28 -25.46
CA LYS A 28 -60.52 -0.19 -26.43
C LYS A 28 -61.65 0.75 -25.99
N ASP A 29 -62.58 0.22 -25.22
CA ASP A 29 -63.73 0.92 -24.64
C ASP A 29 -63.44 1.57 -23.27
N TRP A 30 -62.16 1.69 -22.86
CA TRP A 30 -61.74 2.19 -21.55
C TRP A 30 -62.21 1.36 -20.35
N LYS A 31 -62.46 0.06 -20.56
CA LYS A 31 -62.80 -0.85 -19.47
C LYS A 31 -61.58 -1.60 -18.94
N CYS A 32 -61.60 -1.89 -17.65
CA CYS A 32 -60.75 -2.88 -17.02
C CYS A 32 -61.66 -3.79 -16.20
N ARG A 33 -61.86 -5.03 -16.66
CA ARG A 33 -62.90 -5.94 -16.16
C ARG A 33 -64.27 -5.25 -16.23
N ASP A 34 -65.02 -5.25 -15.13
CA ASP A 34 -66.38 -4.69 -15.06
C ASP A 34 -66.41 -3.19 -14.74
N TYR A 35 -65.24 -2.54 -14.64
CA TYR A 35 -65.15 -1.12 -14.30
C TYR A 35 -64.87 -0.26 -15.54
N GLN A 36 -65.68 0.78 -15.73
CA GLN A 36 -65.58 1.75 -16.83
C GLN A 36 -64.79 2.98 -16.40
N TYR A 37 -63.75 3.31 -17.16
CA TYR A 37 -62.94 4.51 -16.94
C TYR A 37 -63.18 5.57 -18.01
N GLN A 38 -62.79 6.79 -17.68
CA GLN A 38 -62.79 7.95 -18.57
C GLN A 38 -61.52 8.77 -18.33
N LEU A 39 -60.97 9.34 -19.40
CA LEU A 39 -59.85 10.27 -19.32
C LEU A 39 -60.21 11.51 -18.48
N GLY A 40 -59.24 11.99 -17.69
CA GLY A 40 -59.37 13.12 -16.79
C GLY A 40 -60.19 12.86 -15.53
N LYS A 41 -60.70 11.64 -15.32
CA LYS A 41 -61.49 11.29 -14.14
C LYS A 41 -60.66 10.62 -13.08
N THR A 42 -61.09 10.81 -11.83
CA THR A 42 -60.52 10.22 -10.63
C THR A 42 -61.52 9.25 -10.02
N TYR A 43 -61.00 8.12 -9.56
CA TYR A 43 -61.78 7.03 -8.98
C TYR A 43 -61.18 6.61 -7.66
N GLU A 44 -62.05 6.22 -6.72
CA GLU A 44 -61.67 5.79 -5.37
C GLU A 44 -62.26 4.41 -5.08
N HIS A 45 -61.46 3.57 -4.41
CA HIS A 45 -61.80 2.22 -4.01
C HIS A 45 -62.08 2.18 -2.52
N ALA A 46 -63.25 1.65 -2.15
CA ALA A 46 -63.60 1.41 -0.77
C ALA A 46 -63.14 0.00 -0.36
N GLY A 47 -62.34 -0.09 0.71
CA GLY A 47 -61.87 -1.36 1.26
C GLY A 47 -60.35 -1.52 1.19
N SER A 48 -59.87 -2.75 1.43
CA SER A 48 -58.43 -3.04 1.40
C SER A 48 -57.86 -2.95 -0.01
N VAL A 49 -56.68 -2.35 -0.12
CA VAL A 49 -55.90 -2.25 -1.35
C VAL A 49 -54.93 -3.44 -1.37
N VAL A 50 -55.04 -4.30 -2.40
CA VAL A 50 -54.28 -5.54 -2.49
C VAL A 50 -53.82 -5.80 -3.93
N ARG A 51 -52.51 -5.91 -4.14
CA ARG A 51 -51.86 -6.06 -5.45
C ARG A 51 -52.30 -7.29 -6.24
N CYS A 52 -52.61 -8.39 -5.56
CA CYS A 52 -52.87 -9.70 -6.18
C CYS A 52 -54.33 -10.18 -6.04
N ALA A 53 -55.28 -9.31 -5.69
CA ALA A 53 -56.70 -9.65 -5.55
C ALA A 53 -57.60 -8.58 -6.20
N GLY A 54 -58.92 -8.66 -5.99
CA GLY A 54 -59.89 -7.67 -6.48
C GLY A 54 -59.89 -6.33 -5.72
N GLY A 55 -58.88 -6.05 -4.90
CA GLY A 55 -58.81 -4.85 -4.05
C GLY A 55 -57.96 -3.74 -4.66
N GLY A 56 -58.57 -2.59 -4.92
CA GLY A 56 -57.88 -1.39 -5.41
C GLY A 56 -57.67 -1.34 -6.93
N PHE A 57 -57.03 -0.26 -7.38
CA PHE A 57 -56.76 0.01 -8.78
C PHE A 57 -55.32 -0.38 -9.16
N HIS A 58 -55.17 -1.35 -10.05
CA HIS A 58 -53.84 -1.80 -10.49
C HIS A 58 -53.24 -0.91 -11.58
N SER A 59 -51.96 -0.56 -11.42
CA SER A 59 -51.11 0.15 -12.39
C SER A 59 -49.64 -0.27 -12.22
N CYS A 60 -48.75 0.13 -13.13
CA CYS A 60 -47.33 -0.22 -13.14
C CYS A 60 -46.44 1.03 -13.07
N GLU A 61 -45.33 1.00 -12.33
CA GLU A 61 -44.35 2.10 -12.32
C GLU A 61 -43.49 2.12 -13.60
N MET A 62 -43.12 0.94 -14.10
CA MET A 62 -42.39 0.77 -15.37
C MET A 62 -43.39 0.73 -16.54
N PRO A 63 -43.32 1.68 -17.49
CA PRO A 63 -44.34 1.84 -18.53
C PRO A 63 -44.61 0.62 -19.41
N LEU A 64 -43.63 -0.24 -19.67
CA LEU A 64 -43.81 -1.41 -20.55
C LEU A 64 -44.36 -2.64 -19.82
N ASP A 65 -44.41 -2.66 -18.48
CA ASP A 65 -44.96 -3.81 -17.75
C ASP A 65 -46.48 -3.96 -17.98
N VAL A 66 -47.15 -2.87 -18.33
CA VAL A 66 -48.57 -2.89 -18.72
C VAL A 66 -48.84 -3.81 -19.90
N LEU A 67 -47.82 -4.07 -20.74
CA LEU A 67 -47.93 -4.95 -21.92
C LEU A 67 -48.03 -6.44 -21.54
N ASN A 68 -47.57 -6.82 -20.34
CA ASN A 68 -47.78 -8.17 -19.80
C ASN A 68 -49.26 -8.46 -19.51
N TYR A 69 -50.06 -7.40 -19.36
CA TYR A 69 -51.48 -7.47 -18.99
C TYR A 69 -52.43 -7.10 -20.14
N TYR A 70 -51.98 -6.22 -21.02
CA TYR A 70 -52.81 -5.65 -22.09
C TYR A 70 -52.06 -5.68 -23.43
N PRO A 71 -52.50 -6.52 -24.39
CA PRO A 71 -51.87 -6.60 -25.70
C PRO A 71 -51.98 -5.26 -26.46
N PRO A 72 -50.87 -4.73 -27.00
CA PRO A 72 -50.84 -3.38 -27.57
C PRO A 72 -51.71 -3.20 -28.83
N ASN A 73 -52.08 -4.28 -29.51
CA ASN A 73 -52.96 -4.25 -30.69
C ASN A 73 -54.46 -4.13 -30.33
N THR A 74 -54.83 -4.47 -29.10
CA THR A 74 -56.22 -4.51 -28.64
C THR A 74 -56.52 -3.59 -27.46
N SER A 75 -55.55 -2.78 -27.04
CA SER A 75 -55.63 -2.03 -25.78
C SER A 75 -55.24 -0.57 -25.94
N ARG A 76 -55.67 0.23 -24.97
CA ARG A 76 -55.31 1.65 -24.81
C ARG A 76 -54.48 1.81 -23.55
N PHE A 77 -53.58 2.79 -23.52
CA PHE A 77 -52.66 3.01 -22.41
C PHE A 77 -52.78 4.45 -21.93
N ALA A 78 -52.67 4.65 -20.61
CA ALA A 78 -52.64 5.97 -20.03
C ALA A 78 -51.54 6.10 -18.99
N GLU A 79 -51.02 7.32 -18.88
CA GLU A 79 -50.37 7.76 -17.65
C GLU A 79 -51.48 8.01 -16.62
N VAL A 80 -51.28 7.51 -15.42
CA VAL A 80 -52.24 7.61 -14.33
C VAL A 80 -51.53 8.10 -13.08
N ILE A 81 -52.28 8.73 -12.19
CA ILE A 81 -51.79 9.15 -10.89
C ILE A 81 -52.40 8.20 -9.87
N ALA A 82 -51.56 7.33 -9.30
CA ALA A 82 -51.92 6.42 -8.22
C ALA A 82 -51.73 7.12 -6.87
N ASP A 83 -52.76 7.15 -6.03
CA ASP A 83 -52.78 7.93 -4.79
C ASP A 83 -53.54 7.18 -3.67
N GLY A 84 -53.49 7.70 -2.45
CA GLY A 84 -54.04 7.08 -1.25
C GLY A 84 -53.19 5.90 -0.75
N ALA A 85 -53.83 4.89 -0.17
CA ALA A 85 -53.13 3.66 0.24
C ALA A 85 -52.57 2.94 -1.00
N ILE A 86 -51.29 2.56 -0.95
CA ILE A 86 -50.58 1.90 -2.06
C ILE A 86 -49.99 0.59 -1.55
N ASP A 87 -50.29 -0.50 -2.25
CA ASP A 87 -49.70 -1.82 -2.04
C ASP A 87 -48.75 -2.15 -3.20
N LYS A 88 -47.45 -2.14 -2.91
CA LYS A 88 -46.37 -2.56 -3.81
C LYS A 88 -45.85 -3.92 -3.33
N GLY A 89 -45.47 -4.80 -4.26
CA GLY A 89 -44.86 -6.08 -3.87
C GLY A 89 -43.41 -5.97 -3.48
N SER A 90 -42.82 -7.13 -3.17
CA SER A 90 -41.38 -7.29 -3.00
C SER A 90 -40.61 -6.98 -4.28
N ASP A 91 -39.37 -6.54 -4.12
CA ASP A 91 -38.48 -5.96 -5.15
C ASP A 91 -38.14 -6.87 -6.35
N ASP A 92 -38.56 -8.13 -6.34
CA ASP A 92 -38.24 -9.15 -7.36
C ASP A 92 -39.40 -9.46 -8.35
N ASP A 93 -40.53 -8.79 -8.21
CA ASP A 93 -41.72 -9.00 -9.05
C ASP A 93 -41.96 -7.78 -9.96
N ASP A 94 -42.84 -7.89 -10.96
CA ASP A 94 -43.10 -6.79 -11.90
C ASP A 94 -43.48 -5.47 -11.21
N SER A 95 -43.32 -4.32 -11.89
CA SER A 95 -43.51 -2.98 -11.28
C SER A 95 -44.97 -2.63 -10.94
N LYS A 96 -45.84 -3.63 -10.90
CA LYS A 96 -47.26 -3.51 -10.59
C LYS A 96 -47.47 -3.13 -9.13
N LEU A 97 -48.47 -2.29 -8.93
CA LEU A 97 -48.99 -1.91 -7.62
C LEU A 97 -50.52 -1.82 -7.65
N ALA A 98 -51.14 -1.77 -6.48
CA ALA A 98 -52.53 -1.39 -6.30
C ALA A 98 -52.61 -0.06 -5.53
N SER A 99 -53.55 0.81 -5.90
CA SER A 99 -53.83 2.05 -5.17
C SER A 99 -55.30 2.18 -4.76
N ALA A 100 -55.57 2.92 -3.68
CA ALA A 100 -56.91 3.27 -3.26
C ALA A 100 -57.56 4.28 -4.22
N LYS A 101 -56.76 5.15 -4.83
CA LYS A 101 -57.21 6.20 -5.73
C LYS A 101 -56.43 6.17 -7.03
N ILE A 102 -57.11 6.39 -8.15
CA ILE A 102 -56.47 6.48 -9.46
C ILE A 102 -57.09 7.62 -10.27
N THR A 103 -56.24 8.46 -10.86
CA THR A 103 -56.65 9.48 -11.83
C THR A 103 -56.14 9.11 -13.21
N ILE A 104 -57.01 9.03 -14.21
CA ILE A 104 -56.61 8.74 -15.58
C ILE A 104 -56.16 10.06 -16.22
N ASN A 105 -54.84 10.31 -16.24
CA ASN A 105 -54.31 11.64 -16.56
C ASN A 105 -54.36 11.91 -18.07
N VAL A 106 -53.64 11.12 -18.85
CA VAL A 106 -53.50 11.33 -20.30
C VAL A 106 -53.33 10.00 -21.03
N GLU A 107 -53.98 9.86 -22.18
CA GLU A 107 -53.78 8.71 -23.07
C GLU A 107 -52.42 8.78 -23.75
N LEU A 108 -51.76 7.64 -23.87
CA LEU A 108 -50.44 7.51 -24.45
C LEU A 108 -50.49 6.69 -25.73
N SER A 109 -49.82 7.19 -26.77
CA SER A 109 -49.41 6.35 -27.89
C SER A 109 -48.35 5.33 -27.45
N LEU A 110 -48.20 4.24 -28.20
CA LEU A 110 -47.14 3.25 -27.93
C LEU A 110 -45.75 3.90 -27.96
N GLY A 111 -45.51 4.86 -28.87
CA GLY A 111 -44.24 5.59 -28.93
C GLY A 111 -43.96 6.45 -27.69
N GLU A 112 -44.99 7.07 -27.11
CA GLU A 112 -44.86 7.81 -25.85
C GLU A 112 -44.63 6.90 -24.65
N LEU A 113 -45.28 5.73 -24.64
CA LEU A 113 -45.07 4.69 -23.63
C LEU A 113 -43.60 4.21 -23.65
N THR A 114 -43.06 3.89 -24.83
CA THR A 114 -41.66 3.49 -25.01
C THR A 114 -40.69 4.60 -24.59
N ARG A 115 -40.93 5.85 -24.98
CA ARG A 115 -40.06 6.98 -24.58
C ARG A 115 -40.02 7.16 -23.07
N ARG A 116 -41.16 7.02 -22.39
CA ARG A 116 -41.22 7.07 -20.93
C ARG A 116 -40.48 5.88 -20.30
N ALA A 117 -40.54 4.69 -20.89
CA ALA A 117 -39.81 3.53 -20.39
C ALA A 117 -38.29 3.72 -20.43
N VAL A 118 -37.77 4.26 -21.53
CA VAL A 118 -36.35 4.62 -21.65
C VAL A 118 -35.93 5.62 -20.57
N ARG A 119 -36.77 6.64 -20.31
CA ARG A 119 -36.50 7.60 -19.22
C ARG A 119 -36.51 6.94 -17.85
N TRP A 120 -37.49 6.09 -17.58
CA TRP A 120 -37.58 5.36 -16.31
C TRP A 120 -36.33 4.51 -16.06
N VAL A 121 -35.87 3.75 -17.06
CA VAL A 121 -34.63 2.95 -16.95
C VAL A 121 -33.42 3.85 -16.71
N ALA A 122 -33.30 4.97 -17.43
CA ALA A 122 -32.20 5.91 -17.25
C ALA A 122 -32.20 6.52 -15.83
N ASP A 123 -33.37 6.83 -15.27
CA ASP A 123 -33.49 7.40 -13.94
C ASP A 123 -33.26 6.36 -12.84
N MET A 124 -33.69 5.10 -13.04
CA MET A 124 -33.36 3.99 -12.13
C MET A 124 -31.85 3.70 -12.13
N ALA A 125 -31.20 3.73 -13.30
CA ALA A 125 -29.75 3.57 -13.41
C ALA A 125 -28.99 4.69 -12.66
N LYS A 126 -29.48 5.95 -12.72
CA LYS A 126 -28.92 7.05 -11.94
C LYS A 126 -29.11 6.86 -10.44
N LYS A 127 -30.30 6.40 -10.00
CA LYS A 127 -30.60 6.18 -8.58
C LYS A 127 -29.78 5.03 -7.97
N GLN A 128 -29.51 3.98 -8.74
CA GLN A 128 -28.64 2.88 -8.30
C GLN A 128 -27.16 3.31 -8.22
N GLY A 129 -26.75 4.32 -9.00
CA GLY A 129 -25.37 4.80 -9.10
C GLY A 129 -25.01 5.94 -8.14
N ASN A 130 -24.97 5.69 -6.84
CA ASN A 130 -24.46 6.62 -5.82
C ASN A 130 -22.92 6.84 -5.94
N GLY A 131 -22.44 7.35 -7.08
CA GLY A 131 -21.04 7.70 -7.35
C GLY A 131 -20.12 6.53 -7.75
N GLN A 132 -20.63 5.30 -7.90
CA GLN A 132 -19.82 4.15 -8.35
C GLN A 132 -19.71 4.11 -9.88
N HIS A 133 -18.92 5.02 -10.44
CA HIS A 133 -18.39 4.84 -11.79
C HIS A 133 -17.21 3.87 -11.72
N THR A 134 -17.38 2.63 -12.19
CA THR A 134 -16.34 1.60 -12.27
C THR A 134 -15.23 1.93 -13.28
N THR A 135 -15.32 3.05 -14.00
CA THR A 135 -14.39 3.47 -15.07
C THR A 135 -13.96 4.94 -14.98
N GLY A 136 -14.28 5.65 -13.89
CA GLY A 136 -13.93 7.06 -13.74
C GLY A 136 -12.44 7.27 -13.42
N ASN A 137 -11.77 8.17 -14.15
CA ASN A 137 -10.36 8.58 -13.91
C ASN A 137 -10.07 9.13 -12.50
N TYR A 138 -11.11 9.40 -11.69
CA TYR A 138 -11.05 10.05 -10.38
C TYR A 138 -11.97 9.37 -9.33
N GLY A 139 -12.11 8.04 -9.38
CA GLY A 139 -12.94 7.30 -8.41
C GLY A 139 -12.25 7.07 -7.06
N HIS A 140 -13.03 7.04 -5.96
CA HIS A 140 -12.54 6.64 -4.63
C HIS A 140 -12.02 5.19 -4.60
N ALA A 141 -12.68 4.30 -5.36
CA ALA A 141 -12.26 2.94 -5.65
C ALA A 141 -12.49 2.66 -7.15
N SER A 142 -11.45 2.20 -7.86
CA SER A 142 -11.54 1.88 -9.29
C SER A 142 -10.84 0.56 -9.60
N ALA A 143 -11.41 -0.24 -10.52
CA ALA A 143 -10.73 -1.44 -11.01
C ALA A 143 -9.51 -1.07 -11.86
N ALA A 144 -9.65 -0.05 -12.71
CA ALA A 144 -8.58 0.57 -13.48
C ALA A 144 -8.77 2.10 -13.49
N GLY A 145 -7.82 2.85 -12.94
CA GLY A 145 -7.95 4.31 -12.81
C GLY A 145 -6.61 5.05 -12.92
N TYR A 146 -6.62 6.24 -13.51
CA TYR A 146 -5.42 7.08 -13.63
C TYR A 146 -5.02 7.73 -12.30
N ARG A 147 -6.02 8.13 -11.48
CA ARG A 147 -5.85 8.65 -10.11
C ARG A 147 -6.98 8.15 -9.20
N GLY A 148 -6.65 7.41 -8.14
CA GLY A 148 -7.64 6.93 -7.16
C GLY A 148 -7.05 6.65 -5.78
N HIS A 149 -7.90 6.60 -4.75
CA HIS A 149 -7.46 6.32 -3.37
C HIS A 149 -7.08 4.82 -3.20
N ALA A 150 -7.89 3.93 -3.76
CA ALA A 150 -7.61 2.50 -3.88
C ALA A 150 -7.88 2.02 -5.32
N SER A 151 -6.94 1.27 -5.91
CA SER A 151 -7.12 0.72 -7.26
C SER A 151 -6.54 -0.69 -7.40
N ALA A 152 -7.17 -1.55 -8.20
CA ALA A 152 -6.60 -2.86 -8.52
C ALA A 152 -5.43 -2.72 -9.49
N ALA A 153 -5.61 -1.93 -10.57
CA ALA A 153 -4.57 -1.54 -11.51
C ALA A 153 -4.58 -0.01 -11.72
N GLY A 154 -3.57 0.72 -11.26
CA GLY A 154 -3.60 2.20 -11.29
C GLY A 154 -2.25 2.86 -11.60
N TYR A 155 -2.29 3.99 -12.31
CA TYR A 155 -1.05 4.72 -12.65
C TYR A 155 -0.54 5.56 -11.47
N ARG A 156 -1.45 6.19 -10.70
CA ARG A 156 -1.16 6.92 -9.45
C ARG A 156 -2.25 6.67 -8.39
N GLY A 157 -1.88 6.22 -7.20
CA GLY A 157 -2.84 6.04 -6.11
C GLY A 157 -2.24 5.85 -4.72
N HIS A 158 -3.07 5.90 -3.68
CA HIS A 158 -2.60 5.75 -2.29
C HIS A 158 -2.32 4.27 -1.93
N ALA A 159 -3.19 3.36 -2.39
CA ALA A 159 -3.01 1.91 -2.31
C ALA A 159 -3.34 1.25 -3.67
N SER A 160 -2.47 0.36 -4.16
CA SER A 160 -2.73 -0.39 -5.40
C SER A 160 -2.26 -1.85 -5.34
N ALA A 161 -2.97 -2.77 -6.00
CA ALA A 161 -2.49 -4.16 -6.12
C ALA A 161 -1.38 -4.26 -7.18
N ALA A 162 -1.58 -3.64 -8.36
CA ALA A 162 -0.58 -3.49 -9.42
C ALA A 162 -0.52 -2.02 -9.87
N GLY A 163 0.54 -1.27 -9.54
CA GLY A 163 0.57 0.18 -9.82
C GLY A 163 1.93 0.74 -10.17
N TYR A 164 1.94 1.79 -11.01
CA TYR A 164 3.19 2.42 -11.48
C TYR A 164 3.81 3.36 -10.44
N ARG A 165 2.98 4.13 -9.71
CA ARG A 165 3.40 5.02 -8.60
C ARG A 165 2.36 5.06 -7.47
N GLY A 166 2.72 4.68 -6.26
CA GLY A 166 1.81 4.79 -5.11
C GLY A 166 2.45 4.78 -3.72
N HIS A 167 1.65 5.07 -2.68
CA HIS A 167 2.16 5.06 -1.29
C HIS A 167 2.39 3.64 -0.78
N ALA A 168 1.48 2.70 -1.10
CA ALA A 168 1.62 1.27 -0.85
C ALA A 168 1.20 0.46 -2.08
N SER A 169 2.00 -0.52 -2.49
CA SER A 169 1.66 -1.43 -3.61
C SER A 169 2.05 -2.88 -3.36
N ALA A 170 1.26 -3.85 -3.84
CA ALA A 170 1.65 -5.26 -3.77
C ALA A 170 2.69 -5.59 -4.86
N ALA A 171 2.45 -5.16 -6.11
CA ALA A 171 3.40 -5.21 -7.21
C ALA A 171 3.48 -3.82 -7.88
N GLY A 172 4.64 -3.17 -7.90
CA GLY A 172 4.72 -1.83 -8.50
C GLY A 172 6.11 -1.33 -8.83
N ASP A 173 6.20 -0.44 -9.82
CA ASP A 173 7.47 0.12 -10.31
C ASP A 173 8.05 1.21 -9.39
N GLY A 174 7.22 1.83 -8.54
CA GLY A 174 7.61 2.94 -7.68
C GLY A 174 6.66 3.18 -6.50
N GLY A 175 7.17 3.21 -5.27
CA GLY A 175 6.34 3.59 -4.12
C GLY A 175 7.04 3.73 -2.77
N HIS A 176 6.31 4.13 -1.73
CA HIS A 176 6.86 4.26 -0.37
C HIS A 176 7.06 2.88 0.30
N ALA A 177 6.13 1.94 0.07
CA ALA A 177 6.23 0.54 0.46
C ALA A 177 5.73 -0.40 -0.66
N SER A 178 6.52 -1.40 -1.04
CA SER A 178 6.11 -2.44 -2.00
C SER A 178 6.42 -3.86 -1.54
N ALA A 179 5.55 -4.84 -1.84
CA ALA A 179 5.88 -6.24 -1.57
C ALA A 179 6.84 -6.80 -2.64
N ALA A 180 6.57 -6.52 -3.92
CA ALA A 180 7.46 -6.79 -5.05
C ALA A 180 7.56 -5.52 -5.93
N GLY A 181 8.75 -4.95 -6.13
CA GLY A 181 8.84 -3.74 -6.95
C GLY A 181 10.24 -3.28 -7.32
N ASN A 182 10.33 -2.55 -8.44
CA ASN A 182 11.61 -2.10 -9.02
C ASN A 182 12.24 -0.92 -8.25
N GLY A 183 11.45 -0.17 -7.46
CA GLY A 183 11.92 1.01 -6.74
C GLY A 183 11.02 1.41 -5.56
N GLY A 184 11.58 1.61 -4.36
CA GLY A 184 10.83 2.18 -3.23
C GLY A 184 11.61 2.46 -1.96
N HIS A 185 10.97 3.10 -0.97
CA HIS A 185 11.60 3.37 0.34
C HIS A 185 11.79 2.09 1.17
N ALA A 186 10.81 1.17 1.13
CA ALA A 186 10.88 -0.16 1.72
C ALA A 186 10.28 -1.22 0.77
N SER A 187 11.02 -2.28 0.47
CA SER A 187 10.53 -3.40 -0.37
C SER A 187 10.81 -4.77 0.25
N ALA A 188 9.90 -5.74 0.13
CA ALA A 188 10.19 -7.11 0.57
C ALA A 188 11.08 -7.85 -0.45
N ALA A 189 10.77 -7.73 -1.74
CA ALA A 189 11.61 -8.18 -2.86
C ALA A 189 11.70 -7.08 -3.92
N GLY A 190 12.88 -6.57 -4.24
CA GLY A 190 12.99 -5.50 -5.24
C GLY A 190 14.40 -5.11 -5.65
N ASP A 191 14.52 -4.58 -6.86
CA ASP A 191 15.80 -4.28 -7.51
C ASP A 191 16.51 -3.06 -6.88
N GLY A 192 15.75 -2.14 -6.27
CA GLY A 192 16.25 -0.89 -5.70
C GLY A 192 15.42 -0.32 -4.56
N GLY A 193 16.04 0.01 -3.41
CA GLY A 193 15.35 0.75 -2.34
C GLY A 193 16.20 1.17 -1.13
N HIS A 194 15.59 1.93 -0.20
CA HIS A 194 16.29 2.39 1.02
C HIS A 194 16.48 1.24 2.03
N ALA A 195 15.48 0.36 2.15
CA ALA A 195 15.54 -0.89 2.91
C ALA A 195 14.86 -2.04 2.13
N SER A 196 15.55 -3.15 1.92
CA SER A 196 15.00 -4.35 1.26
C SER A 196 15.26 -5.64 2.04
N ALA A 197 14.32 -6.59 2.04
CA ALA A 197 14.58 -7.91 2.65
C ALA A 197 15.42 -8.79 1.70
N ALA A 198 15.09 -8.83 0.42
CA ALA A 198 15.87 -9.48 -0.63
C ALA A 198 15.93 -8.58 -1.88
N GLY A 199 17.07 -7.95 -2.17
CA GLY A 199 17.16 -7.02 -3.29
C GLY A 199 18.55 -6.82 -3.85
N ASP A 200 18.63 -6.47 -5.13
CA ASP A 200 19.90 -6.34 -5.86
C ASP A 200 20.67 -5.07 -5.48
N GLY A 201 19.96 -4.02 -5.05
CA GLY A 201 20.52 -2.71 -4.70
C GLY A 201 19.79 -2.00 -3.54
N GLY A 202 20.51 -1.51 -2.52
CA GLY A 202 19.90 -0.65 -1.49
C GLY A 202 20.79 -0.14 -0.36
N HIS A 203 20.26 0.76 0.48
CA HIS A 203 21.01 1.33 1.62
C HIS A 203 21.19 0.31 2.77
N ALA A 204 20.16 -0.50 3.04
CA ALA A 204 20.21 -1.62 3.99
C ALA A 204 19.47 -2.84 3.40
N SER A 205 20.12 -4.00 3.32
CA SER A 205 19.47 -5.25 2.88
C SER A 205 19.74 -6.44 3.82
N ALA A 206 18.78 -7.34 4.00
CA ALA A 206 19.05 -8.58 4.74
C ALA A 206 19.85 -9.58 3.87
N ALA A 207 19.46 -9.72 2.60
CA ALA A 207 20.21 -10.44 1.58
C ALA A 207 20.28 -9.61 0.29
N GLY A 208 21.47 -9.19 -0.14
CA GLY A 208 21.60 -8.34 -1.33
C GLY A 208 22.96 -8.35 -2.00
N TYR A 209 22.98 -8.09 -3.31
CA TYR A 209 24.20 -8.13 -4.13
C TYR A 209 25.06 -6.86 -4.01
N ARG A 210 24.44 -5.67 -3.91
CA ARG A 210 25.14 -4.37 -3.78
C ARG A 210 24.45 -3.42 -2.79
N GLY A 211 25.07 -3.09 -1.66
CA GLY A 211 24.47 -2.14 -0.72
C GLY A 211 25.40 -1.48 0.32
N HIS A 212 24.92 -0.43 1.00
CA HIS A 212 25.72 0.23 2.05
C HIS A 212 25.90 -0.66 3.30
N ALA A 213 24.86 -1.37 3.72
CA ALA A 213 24.90 -2.37 4.80
C ALA A 213 24.12 -3.63 4.40
N SER A 214 24.70 -4.82 4.55
CA SER A 214 24.02 -6.10 4.31
C SER A 214 24.30 -7.15 5.39
N ALA A 215 23.31 -7.97 5.75
CA ALA A 215 23.57 -9.11 6.66
C ALA A 215 24.28 -10.26 5.93
N ALA A 216 23.84 -10.60 4.72
CA ALA A 216 24.52 -11.54 3.83
C ALA A 216 24.56 -10.95 2.40
N GLY A 217 25.74 -10.67 1.86
CA GLY A 217 25.83 -10.03 0.54
C GLY A 217 27.20 -10.08 -0.11
N ASP A 218 27.23 -10.09 -1.45
CA ASP A 218 28.46 -10.24 -2.24
C ASP A 218 29.26 -8.94 -2.40
N GLY A 219 28.66 -7.78 -2.12
CA GLY A 219 29.30 -6.48 -2.30
C GLY A 219 28.65 -5.36 -1.47
N GLY A 220 29.39 -4.73 -0.54
CA GLY A 220 28.87 -3.57 0.19
C GLY A 220 29.85 -2.80 1.06
N HIS A 221 29.43 -1.67 1.63
CA HIS A 221 30.29 -0.90 2.56
C HIS A 221 30.51 -1.62 3.91
N ALA A 222 29.47 -2.28 4.44
CA ALA A 222 29.54 -3.15 5.62
C ALA A 222 28.73 -4.43 5.42
N SER A 223 29.32 -5.62 5.65
CA SER A 223 28.61 -6.91 5.61
C SER A 223 28.90 -7.80 6.83
N ALA A 224 27.90 -8.53 7.34
CA ALA A 224 28.15 -9.49 8.41
C ALA A 224 28.78 -10.80 7.88
N ALA A 225 28.30 -11.31 6.74
CA ALA A 225 28.91 -12.44 6.03
C ALA A 225 28.88 -12.20 4.51
N GLY A 226 30.03 -11.91 3.89
CA GLY A 226 30.03 -11.49 2.49
C GLY A 226 31.38 -11.58 1.78
N ASN A 227 31.36 -11.79 0.46
CA ASN A 227 32.55 -12.05 -0.36
C ASN A 227 33.39 -10.78 -0.65
N GLY A 228 32.84 -9.58 -0.46
CA GLY A 228 33.53 -8.31 -0.73
C GLY A 228 32.92 -7.08 -0.04
N GLY A 229 33.73 -6.26 0.64
CA GLY A 229 33.26 -4.98 1.20
C GLY A 229 34.28 -4.10 1.93
N HIS A 230 33.90 -2.90 2.38
CA HIS A 230 34.82 -2.01 3.14
C HIS A 230 35.08 -2.52 4.57
N ALA A 231 34.07 -3.09 5.23
CA ALA A 231 34.18 -3.78 6.51
C ALA A 231 33.35 -5.08 6.50
N SER A 232 33.94 -6.23 6.83
CA SER A 232 33.22 -7.51 6.93
C SER A 232 33.52 -8.27 8.23
N ALA A 233 32.51 -8.88 8.86
CA ALA A 233 32.75 -9.71 10.05
C ALA A 233 33.31 -11.11 9.69
N ALA A 234 32.81 -11.73 8.61
CA ALA A 234 33.34 -12.97 8.06
C ALA A 234 33.29 -12.93 6.51
N GLY A 235 34.42 -12.71 5.84
CA GLY A 235 34.41 -12.51 4.38
C GLY A 235 35.78 -12.53 3.68
N ASP A 236 35.80 -12.95 2.42
CA ASP A 236 37.04 -13.27 1.69
C ASP A 236 37.89 -12.04 1.31
N GLY A 237 37.30 -10.84 1.26
CA GLY A 237 38.03 -9.61 0.93
C GLY A 237 37.39 -8.31 1.45
N GLY A 238 38.15 -7.48 2.19
CA GLY A 238 37.71 -6.14 2.57
C GLY A 238 38.74 -5.25 3.26
N HIS A 239 38.47 -3.94 3.43
CA HIS A 239 39.43 -3.01 4.03
C HIS A 239 39.69 -3.27 5.53
N ALA A 240 38.68 -3.75 6.26
CA ALA A 240 38.78 -4.28 7.62
C ALA A 240 37.93 -5.57 7.73
N SER A 241 38.55 -6.70 8.11
CA SER A 241 37.84 -7.98 8.24
C SER A 241 38.16 -8.68 9.57
N ALA A 242 37.15 -9.11 10.33
CA ALA A 242 37.40 -9.80 11.60
C ALA A 242 37.90 -11.24 11.39
N ALA A 243 37.42 -11.93 10.34
CA ALA A 243 37.93 -13.21 9.86
C ALA A 243 37.77 -13.29 8.33
N GLY A 244 38.87 -13.37 7.57
CA GLY A 244 38.84 -13.29 6.10
C GLY A 244 40.19 -13.41 5.41
N ASP A 245 40.23 -13.80 4.14
CA ASP A 245 41.48 -14.15 3.43
C ASP A 245 42.34 -12.95 3.00
N GLY A 246 41.77 -11.73 2.89
CA GLY A 246 42.51 -10.51 2.58
C GLY A 246 41.89 -9.22 3.11
N GLY A 247 42.71 -8.35 3.72
CA GLY A 247 42.30 -7.01 4.14
C GLY A 247 43.39 -6.14 4.79
N HIS A 248 43.16 -4.82 4.82
CA HIS A 248 44.11 -3.81 5.34
C HIS A 248 44.15 -3.73 6.88
N ALA A 249 43.13 -4.28 7.54
CA ALA A 249 42.98 -4.46 8.99
C ALA A 249 42.30 -5.81 9.26
N SER A 250 42.98 -6.93 8.99
CA SER A 250 42.42 -8.27 9.21
C SER A 250 42.96 -8.91 10.50
N ALA A 251 42.09 -9.30 11.43
CA ALA A 251 42.51 -9.89 12.71
C ALA A 251 42.91 -11.38 12.60
N ALA A 252 42.53 -12.08 11.52
CA ALA A 252 42.75 -13.53 11.38
C ALA A 252 43.02 -14.04 9.94
N GLY A 253 43.48 -13.20 9.00
CA GLY A 253 43.60 -13.53 7.57
C GLY A 253 44.95 -14.05 7.05
N TYR A 254 44.94 -14.69 5.88
CA TYR A 254 46.12 -15.29 5.23
C TYR A 254 47.12 -14.26 4.64
N ARG A 255 46.71 -13.02 4.34
CA ARG A 255 47.57 -11.94 3.78
C ARG A 255 47.10 -10.53 4.15
N GLY A 256 47.04 -10.18 5.43
CA GLY A 256 46.58 -8.86 5.86
C GLY A 256 47.50 -8.10 6.81
N HIS A 257 47.24 -6.81 6.96
CA HIS A 257 47.87 -5.97 7.98
C HIS A 257 46.95 -5.92 9.20
N ALA A 258 47.45 -6.14 10.41
CA ALA A 258 46.70 -5.85 11.63
C ALA A 258 47.19 -4.49 12.15
N SER A 259 46.32 -3.50 12.23
CA SER A 259 46.68 -2.15 12.68
C SER A 259 45.94 -1.79 13.97
N ALA A 260 46.66 -1.55 15.06
CA ALA A 260 46.09 -1.04 16.32
C ALA A 260 46.57 0.40 16.54
N ALA A 261 45.75 1.38 16.15
CA ALA A 261 46.01 2.79 16.41
C ALA A 261 45.22 3.24 17.65
N GLY A 262 45.88 3.30 18.80
CA GLY A 262 45.28 3.70 20.08
C GLY A 262 46.25 3.53 21.25
N ASP A 263 45.96 4.18 22.38
CA ASP A 263 46.69 4.01 23.63
C ASP A 263 46.51 2.56 24.15
N GLY A 264 47.61 1.83 24.31
CA GLY A 264 47.62 0.40 24.67
C GLY A 264 47.19 -0.55 23.54
N GLY A 265 47.22 -0.13 22.28
CA GLY A 265 46.79 -0.96 21.15
C GLY A 265 47.66 -2.21 20.96
N HIS A 266 47.02 -3.38 20.78
CA HIS A 266 47.69 -4.64 20.43
C HIS A 266 47.29 -5.12 19.03
N ALA A 267 48.28 -5.40 18.18
CA ALA A 267 48.09 -5.96 16.85
C ALA A 267 48.62 -7.40 16.78
N GLU A 268 47.82 -8.35 16.31
CA GLU A 268 48.22 -9.73 16.12
C GLU A 268 48.00 -10.18 14.67
N VAL A 269 48.98 -10.86 14.08
CA VAL A 269 48.83 -11.54 12.79
C VAL A 269 49.13 -13.03 12.90
N LYS A 270 48.19 -13.87 12.45
CA LYS A 270 48.28 -15.34 12.44
C LYS A 270 48.63 -15.95 11.07
N GLY A 271 48.58 -15.14 10.00
CA GLY A 271 48.95 -15.53 8.64
C GLY A 271 50.43 -15.28 8.32
N THR A 272 50.91 -15.83 7.20
CA THR A 272 52.27 -15.60 6.66
C THR A 272 52.27 -14.41 5.69
N CYS A 273 53.43 -13.77 5.49
CA CYS A 273 53.57 -12.56 4.66
C CYS A 273 52.71 -11.36 5.14
N ALA A 274 52.49 -11.27 6.46
CA ALA A 274 51.69 -10.23 7.10
C ALA A 274 52.56 -9.28 7.95
N VAL A 275 52.03 -8.10 8.30
CA VAL A 275 52.69 -7.16 9.23
C VAL A 275 51.71 -6.76 10.33
N ALA A 276 52.07 -7.01 11.60
CA ALA A 276 51.37 -6.45 12.76
C ALA A 276 51.93 -5.06 13.08
N HIS A 277 51.10 -4.03 12.95
CA HIS A 277 51.48 -2.63 13.13
C HIS A 277 50.73 -2.01 14.32
N ALA A 278 51.45 -1.57 15.35
CA ALA A 278 50.87 -0.87 16.50
C ALA A 278 51.66 0.40 16.82
N PRO A 279 51.34 1.53 16.15
CA PRO A 279 52.07 2.79 16.31
C PRO A 279 51.56 3.64 17.48
N GLY A 280 50.65 3.13 18.33
CA GLY A 280 50.09 3.89 19.45
C GLY A 280 51.03 4.02 20.65
N VAL A 281 50.64 4.87 21.62
CA VAL A 281 51.26 4.90 22.95
C VAL A 281 51.07 3.52 23.60
N GLY A 282 52.12 2.94 24.20
CA GLY A 282 52.06 1.59 24.75
C GLY A 282 51.77 0.47 23.74
N GLY A 283 51.98 0.71 22.44
CA GLY A 283 51.65 -0.24 21.38
C GLY A 283 52.40 -1.57 21.50
N MET A 284 51.68 -2.67 21.29
CA MET A 284 52.20 -4.03 21.33
C MET A 284 51.86 -4.80 20.04
N ALA A 285 52.73 -5.73 19.65
CA ALA A 285 52.48 -6.56 18.48
C ALA A 285 52.92 -8.01 18.66
N THR A 286 52.17 -8.92 18.06
CA THR A 286 52.46 -10.36 18.00
C THR A 286 52.37 -10.82 16.54
N ALA A 287 53.33 -11.61 16.08
CA ALA A 287 53.33 -12.14 14.73
C ALA A 287 53.89 -13.57 14.67
N VAL A 288 53.45 -14.35 13.69
CA VAL A 288 53.95 -15.71 13.42
C VAL A 288 55.16 -15.70 12.47
N ALA A 289 55.84 -16.84 12.33
CA ALA A 289 56.97 -16.98 11.42
C ALA A 289 56.57 -16.66 9.96
N GLY A 290 57.45 -15.98 9.22
CA GLY A 290 57.16 -15.51 7.85
C GLY A 290 56.38 -14.19 7.78
N SER A 291 56.17 -13.53 8.92
CA SER A 291 55.51 -12.22 9.04
C SER A 291 56.43 -11.22 9.77
N ALA A 292 56.00 -9.97 9.93
CA ALA A 292 56.76 -8.90 10.57
C ALA A 292 55.96 -8.14 11.62
N ILE A 293 56.65 -7.40 12.48
CA ILE A 293 56.05 -6.42 13.40
C ILE A 293 56.56 -5.01 13.10
N SER A 294 55.75 -4.01 13.41
CA SER A 294 56.07 -2.59 13.29
C SER A 294 55.50 -1.81 14.48
N LEU A 295 56.38 -1.24 15.31
CA LEU A 295 56.04 -0.64 16.60
C LEU A 295 56.59 0.77 16.73
N ALA A 296 55.99 1.54 17.65
CA ALA A 296 56.43 2.89 18.01
C ALA A 296 56.57 3.05 19.53
N TYR A 297 57.53 3.86 19.97
CA TYR A 297 57.68 4.27 21.36
C TYR A 297 57.37 5.76 21.50
N HIS A 298 56.54 6.07 22.49
CA HIS A 298 56.16 7.43 22.86
C HIS A 298 56.70 7.77 24.25
N ASP A 299 57.20 8.99 24.40
CA ASP A 299 57.51 9.56 25.71
C ASP A 299 56.23 10.12 26.33
N GLU A 300 55.72 9.42 27.32
CA GLU A 300 54.51 9.76 28.06
C GLU A 300 54.76 10.76 29.20
N SER A 301 56.03 11.14 29.47
CA SER A 301 56.35 12.15 30.48
C SER A 301 55.94 13.57 30.08
N VAL A 302 55.57 13.77 28.81
CA VAL A 302 55.13 15.05 28.24
C VAL A 302 53.71 14.93 27.69
N TRP A 303 52.91 16.00 27.83
CA TRP A 303 51.56 16.07 27.27
C TRP A 303 51.49 17.12 26.15
N PRO A 304 51.06 16.76 24.92
CA PRO A 304 50.73 15.40 24.47
C PRO A 304 51.97 14.49 24.33
N PRO A 305 51.81 13.15 24.40
CA PRO A 305 52.92 12.20 24.28
C PRO A 305 53.73 12.40 23.01
N LYS A 306 55.06 12.35 23.12
CA LYS A 306 55.97 12.62 22.00
C LYS A 306 56.50 11.32 21.40
N LEU A 307 56.31 11.11 20.10
CA LEU A 307 56.91 9.99 19.37
C LEU A 307 58.45 10.09 19.39
N ILE A 308 59.14 9.03 19.84
CA ILE A 308 60.60 8.99 19.97
C ILE A 308 61.23 7.99 19.00
N ALA A 309 60.60 6.82 18.79
CA ALA A 309 61.17 5.78 17.94
C ALA A 309 60.06 5.03 17.19
N VAL A 310 60.36 4.59 15.96
CA VAL A 310 59.54 3.67 15.17
C VAL A 310 60.47 2.62 14.57
N ARG A 311 60.14 1.34 14.70
CA ARG A 311 60.95 0.24 14.14
C ARG A 311 60.08 -0.88 13.61
N SER A 312 60.52 -1.47 12.52
CA SER A 312 59.90 -2.67 11.94
C SER A 312 60.94 -3.77 11.78
N SER A 313 60.55 -5.03 11.96
CA SER A 313 61.43 -6.18 11.78
C SER A 313 60.65 -7.45 11.50
N MET A 314 61.24 -8.33 10.70
CA MET A 314 60.72 -9.67 10.45
C MET A 314 60.78 -10.52 11.73
N VAL A 315 59.82 -11.44 11.88
CA VAL A 315 59.88 -12.49 12.89
C VAL A 315 61.02 -13.44 12.56
N GLY A 316 61.90 -13.70 13.52
CA GLY A 316 63.16 -14.41 13.36
C GLY A 316 64.39 -13.50 13.26
N GLU A 317 64.19 -12.17 13.14
CA GLU A 317 65.26 -11.18 13.13
C GLU A 317 65.19 -10.26 14.36
N ASN A 318 66.31 -9.61 14.69
CA ASN A 318 66.40 -8.60 15.76
C ASN A 318 65.81 -9.04 17.12
N GLY A 319 65.88 -10.34 17.44
CA GLY A 319 65.40 -10.92 18.71
C GLY A 319 63.89 -11.19 18.79
N ILE A 320 63.16 -11.10 17.67
CA ILE A 320 61.72 -11.35 17.62
C ILE A 320 61.45 -12.83 17.35
N GLU A 321 60.75 -13.49 18.25
CA GLU A 321 60.31 -14.88 18.15
C GLU A 321 58.84 -14.95 17.76
N ALA A 322 58.48 -16.00 17.01
CA ALA A 322 57.11 -16.21 16.57
C ALA A 322 56.16 -16.44 17.75
N GLY A 323 55.00 -15.78 17.72
CA GLY A 323 53.93 -15.95 18.70
C GLY A 323 54.14 -15.22 20.04
N LYS A 324 55.29 -14.55 20.26
CA LYS A 324 55.50 -13.71 21.44
C LYS A 324 55.01 -12.29 21.21
N LYS A 325 54.59 -11.63 22.30
CA LYS A 325 54.15 -10.24 22.32
C LYS A 325 55.35 -9.32 22.55
N TYR A 326 55.46 -8.26 21.75
CA TYR A 326 56.57 -7.31 21.84
C TYR A 326 56.08 -5.87 21.95
N ARG A 327 56.86 -5.03 22.63
CA ARG A 327 56.77 -3.56 22.63
C ARG A 327 58.09 -2.94 22.19
N LEU A 328 58.09 -1.67 21.81
CA LEU A 328 59.31 -0.93 21.49
C LEU A 328 59.81 -0.16 22.71
N THR A 329 61.10 -0.21 23.00
CA THR A 329 61.72 0.59 24.07
C THR A 329 62.10 1.99 23.57
N LYS A 330 62.46 2.90 24.51
CA LYS A 330 63.01 4.23 24.18
C LYS A 330 64.25 4.19 23.28
N ALA A 331 65.05 3.12 23.38
CA ALA A 331 66.23 2.90 22.54
C ALA A 331 65.89 2.37 21.14
N GLY A 332 64.63 2.04 20.87
CA GLY A 332 64.20 1.43 19.62
C GLY A 332 64.51 -0.08 19.55
N GLU A 333 64.59 -0.76 20.68
CA GLU A 333 64.77 -2.21 20.77
C GLU A 333 63.42 -2.90 21.00
N PHE A 334 63.26 -4.12 20.48
CA PHE A 334 62.07 -4.93 20.70
C PHE A 334 62.20 -5.67 22.04
N GLU A 335 61.29 -5.39 22.97
CA GLU A 335 61.24 -6.02 24.28
C GLU A 335 60.04 -6.96 24.33
N ALA A 336 60.28 -8.23 24.70
CA ALA A 336 59.20 -9.20 24.88
C ALA A 336 58.40 -8.85 26.15
N VAL A 337 57.08 -8.87 26.03
CA VAL A 337 56.15 -8.66 27.14
C VAL A 337 55.64 -10.02 27.57
N GLU A 338 55.90 -10.41 28.82
CA GLU A 338 55.34 -11.63 29.41
C GLU A 338 53.83 -11.43 29.66
N ASP A 339 53.05 -12.50 29.50
CA ASP A 339 51.61 -12.51 29.80
C ASP A 339 51.33 -12.60 31.30
#